data_AF-A0A923LKS6-F1
#
_entry.id   AF-A0A923LKS6-F1
#
_cell.length_a   1.000
_cell.length_b   1.000
_cell.length_c   1.000
_cell.angle_alpha   90.00
_cell.angle_beta   90.00
_cell.angle_gamma   90.00
#
_symmetry.space_group_name_H-M   'P 1'
#
loop_
_entity.id
_entity.type
_entity.pdbx_description
1 polymer ?
#
loop_
_entity_poly.entity_id
_entity_poly.type
_entity_poly.pdbx_seq_one_letter_code
_entity_poly.pdbx_strand_id
1 'polypeptide(L)'
;MAGYENIKDKGFDKRTTEELRIIASNGGKASGETRRRKADFRKTLNMLLTAEIDSKEWKPVLEALGVECTLESALLMAQIKEAMKGNTKAAYFVAQYAGQSDKPHEDIRNKEADTELKQARKEAVKKQDDVDSTEVQIASYLDKLEEAMKDEPK
;
A
#
# COMPACT_ATOMS: atom_id res chain seq x y z
N MET A 1 -2.56 -5.68 -22.90
CA MET A 1 -3.11 -6.02 -21.57
C MET A 1 -2.51 -7.35 -21.11
N ALA A 2 -2.16 -7.48 -19.83
CA ALA A 2 -1.81 -8.78 -19.26
C ALA A 2 -3.12 -9.54 -18.95
N GLY A 3 -3.41 -10.60 -19.71
CA GLY A 3 -4.53 -11.51 -19.45
C GLY A 3 -4.04 -12.81 -18.78
N TYR A 4 -4.95 -13.59 -18.18
CA TYR A 4 -4.65 -14.86 -17.51
C TYR A 4 -3.84 -15.83 -18.40
N GLU A 5 -4.22 -15.94 -19.68
CA GLU A 5 -3.51 -16.74 -20.69
C GLU A 5 -2.02 -16.37 -20.84
N ASN A 6 -1.63 -15.13 -20.57
CA ASN A 6 -0.26 -14.64 -20.76
C ASN A 6 0.64 -14.85 -19.53
N ILE A 7 0.06 -15.25 -18.38
CA ILE A 7 0.78 -15.40 -17.11
C ILE A 7 0.62 -16.78 -16.47
N LYS A 8 -0.28 -17.63 -16.98
CA LYS A 8 -0.55 -18.97 -16.44
C LYS A 8 0.69 -19.85 -16.27
N ASP A 9 1.66 -19.76 -17.19
CA ASP A 9 2.90 -20.56 -17.16
C ASP A 9 4.10 -19.80 -16.57
N LYS A 10 3.86 -18.63 -15.99
CA LYS A 10 4.90 -17.75 -15.40
C LYS A 10 4.80 -17.69 -13.86
N GLY A 11 4.24 -18.73 -13.26
CA GLY A 11 4.17 -18.93 -11.81
C GLY A 11 5.54 -19.04 -11.15
N PHE A 12 5.58 -18.85 -9.83
CA PHE A 12 6.81 -19.00 -9.04
C PHE A 12 7.32 -20.45 -9.03
N ASP A 13 6.41 -21.41 -9.14
CA ASP A 13 6.65 -22.86 -9.25
C ASP A 13 7.26 -23.29 -10.59
N LYS A 14 7.21 -22.43 -11.62
CA LYS A 14 7.71 -22.72 -12.97
C LYS A 14 9.07 -22.10 -13.27
N ARG A 15 9.71 -21.44 -12.29
CA ARG A 15 10.98 -20.71 -12.46
C ARG A 15 12.10 -21.32 -11.63
N THR A 16 13.32 -21.19 -12.13
CA THR A 16 14.52 -21.57 -11.37
C THR A 16 14.77 -20.60 -10.22
N THR A 17 15.48 -21.07 -9.19
CA THR A 17 15.88 -20.24 -8.05
C THR A 17 16.63 -18.98 -8.45
N GLU A 18 17.47 -19.07 -9.48
CA GLU A 18 18.26 -17.92 -9.96
C GLU A 18 17.37 -16.87 -10.66
N GLU A 19 16.42 -17.29 -11.50
CA GLU A 19 15.44 -16.39 -12.11
C GLU A 19 14.58 -15.69 -11.05
N LEU A 20 14.15 -16.42 -10.03
CA LEU A 20 13.39 -15.86 -8.91
C LEU A 20 14.21 -14.83 -8.13
N ARG A 21 15.49 -15.11 -7.90
CA ARG A 21 16.42 -14.18 -7.24
C ARG A 21 16.58 -12.89 -8.06
N ILE A 22 16.74 -12.98 -9.38
CA ILE A 22 16.86 -11.82 -10.26
C ILE A 22 15.58 -10.99 -10.24
N ILE A 23 14.41 -11.63 -10.36
CA ILE A 23 13.10 -10.96 -10.32
C ILE A 23 12.89 -10.27 -8.97
N ALA A 24 13.15 -10.96 -7.86
CA ALA A 24 13.01 -10.41 -6.52
C ALA A 24 13.96 -9.22 -6.30
N SER A 25 15.21 -9.31 -6.75
CA SER A 25 16.19 -8.22 -6.69
C SER A 25 15.73 -7.00 -7.49
N ASN A 26 15.26 -7.21 -8.73
CA ASN A 26 14.75 -6.14 -9.57
C ASN A 26 13.49 -5.48 -8.97
N GLY A 27 12.58 -6.27 -8.42
CA GLY A 27 11.40 -5.77 -7.70
C GLY A 27 11.78 -4.95 -6.47
N GLY A 28 12.75 -5.42 -5.68
CA GLY A 28 13.28 -4.71 -4.52
C GLY A 28 13.93 -3.37 -4.89
N LYS A 29 14.76 -3.35 -5.94
CA LYS A 29 15.40 -2.13 -6.46
C LYS A 29 14.39 -1.12 -6.96
N ALA A 30 13.44 -1.53 -7.80
CA ALA A 30 12.40 -0.65 -8.34
C ALA A 30 11.48 -0.09 -7.24
N SER A 31 11.13 -0.92 -6.25
CA SER A 31 10.38 -0.49 -5.07
C SER A 31 11.17 0.52 -4.24
N GLY A 32 12.46 0.26 -4.01
CA GLY A 32 13.36 1.16 -3.30
C GLY A 32 13.53 2.52 -4.01
N GLU A 33 13.70 2.51 -5.33
CA GLU A 33 13.77 3.72 -6.15
C GLU A 33 12.47 4.54 -6.06
N THR A 34 11.32 3.88 -6.20
CA THR A 34 10.01 4.54 -6.06
C THR A 34 9.85 5.16 -4.66
N ARG A 35 10.26 4.46 -3.62
CA ARG A 35 10.21 4.96 -2.23
C ARG A 35 11.11 6.19 -2.04
N ARG A 36 12.34 6.15 -2.56
CA ARG A 36 13.28 7.29 -2.52
C ARG A 36 12.70 8.50 -3.25
N ARG A 37 12.23 8.32 -4.49
CA ARG A 37 11.59 9.38 -5.27
C ARG A 37 10.42 10.04 -4.52
N LYS A 38 9.57 9.25 -3.86
CA LYS A 38 8.47 9.79 -3.04
C LYS A 38 8.97 10.55 -1.81
N ALA A 39 10.05 10.10 -1.18
CA ALA A 39 10.67 10.81 -0.06
C ALA A 39 11.27 12.14 -0.49
N ASP A 40 12.03 12.15 -1.59
CA ASP A 40 12.63 13.36 -2.16
C ASP A 40 11.55 14.36 -2.56
N PHE A 41 10.48 13.90 -3.21
CA PHE A 41 9.34 14.74 -3.55
C PHE A 41 8.71 15.39 -2.31
N ARG A 42 8.46 14.64 -1.23
CA ARG A 42 7.94 15.20 0.03
C ARG A 42 8.89 16.23 0.63
N LYS A 43 10.20 15.95 0.61
CA LYS A 43 11.22 16.88 1.10
C LYS A 43 11.18 18.19 0.32
N THR A 44 11.18 18.12 -1.01
CA THR A 44 11.10 19.31 -1.88
C THR A 44 9.79 20.05 -1.68
N LEU A 45 8.65 19.35 -1.61
CA LEU A 45 7.34 19.98 -1.40
C LEU A 45 7.30 20.74 -0.08
N ASN A 46 7.76 20.14 1.02
CA ASN A 46 7.80 20.80 2.32
C ASN A 46 8.69 22.05 2.29
N MET A 47 9.86 21.96 1.65
CA MET A 47 10.76 23.11 1.48
C MET A 47 10.09 24.26 0.72
N LEU A 48 9.30 23.96 -0.32
CA LEU A 48 8.54 24.97 -1.04
C LEU A 48 7.41 25.55 -0.18
N LEU A 49 6.63 24.70 0.49
CA LEU A 49 5.50 25.14 1.32
C LEU A 49 5.94 26.06 2.47
N THR A 50 7.09 25.79 3.09
CA THR A 50 7.65 26.62 4.17
C THR A 50 8.42 27.84 3.66
N ALA A 51 8.57 28.04 2.35
CA ALA A 51 9.28 29.20 1.83
C ALA A 51 8.47 30.48 2.05
N GLU A 52 9.09 31.49 2.65
CA GLU A 52 8.52 32.82 2.80
C GLU A 52 8.31 33.48 1.43
N ILE A 53 7.21 34.21 1.32
CA ILE A 53 6.84 34.97 0.13
C ILE A 53 6.43 36.39 0.50
N ASP A 54 6.58 37.30 -0.46
CA ASP A 54 6.13 38.67 -0.31
C ASP A 54 4.84 38.91 -1.10
N SER A 55 3.70 38.50 -0.53
CA SER A 55 2.39 38.72 -1.13
C SER A 55 1.75 40.01 -0.63
N LYS A 56 1.56 41.00 -1.51
CA LYS A 56 0.88 42.26 -1.17
C LYS A 56 -0.55 42.06 -0.67
N GLU A 57 -1.23 41.01 -1.12
CA GLU A 57 -2.60 40.70 -0.72
C GLU A 57 -2.64 40.00 0.63
N TRP A 58 -1.78 39.01 0.84
CA TRP A 58 -1.89 38.09 1.98
C TRP A 58 -1.02 38.49 3.17
N LYS A 59 0.16 39.06 2.93
CA LYS A 59 1.13 39.38 3.97
C LYS A 59 0.57 40.27 5.08
N PRO A 60 -0.15 41.38 4.80
CA PRO A 60 -0.70 42.22 5.86
C PRO A 60 -1.71 41.47 6.75
N VAL A 61 -2.51 40.59 6.15
CA VAL A 61 -3.52 39.80 6.88
C VAL A 61 -2.86 38.73 7.73
N LEU A 62 -1.88 38.01 7.17
CA LEU A 62 -1.17 36.94 7.86
C LEU A 62 -0.33 37.50 9.03
N GLU A 63 0.37 38.61 8.82
CA GLU A 63 1.14 39.29 9.88
C GLU A 63 0.22 39.79 11.01
N ALA A 64 -0.96 40.33 10.69
CA ALA A 64 -1.94 40.74 11.69
C ALA A 64 -2.48 39.57 12.53
N LEU A 65 -2.48 38.35 11.97
CA LEU A 65 -2.84 37.11 12.66
C LEU A 65 -1.65 36.46 13.39
N GLY A 66 -0.44 37.03 13.30
CA GLY A 66 0.77 36.45 13.86
C GLY A 66 1.26 35.20 13.14
N VAL A 67 0.94 35.06 11.84
CA VAL A 67 1.30 33.92 11.00
C VAL A 67 2.33 34.36 9.96
N GLU A 68 3.36 33.53 9.75
CA GLU A 68 4.36 33.77 8.72
C GLU A 68 3.74 33.70 7.32
N CYS A 69 4.14 34.65 6.46
CA CYS A 69 3.69 34.71 5.07
C CYS A 69 4.49 33.73 4.21
N THR A 70 4.19 32.43 4.33
CA THR A 70 4.76 31.36 3.51
C THR A 70 3.83 30.97 2.35
N LEU A 71 4.36 30.20 1.39
CA LEU A 71 3.54 29.60 0.33
C LEU A 71 2.39 28.74 0.89
N GLU A 72 2.64 28.02 1.99
CA GLU A 72 1.62 27.23 2.69
C GLU A 72 0.49 28.11 3.23
N SER A 73 0.81 29.13 4.02
CA SER A 73 -0.17 30.05 4.59
C SER A 73 -1.00 30.74 3.51
N ALA A 74 -0.36 31.17 2.41
CA ALA A 74 -1.05 31.79 1.29
C ALA A 74 -1.96 30.81 0.54
N LEU A 75 -1.54 29.55 0.36
CA LEU A 75 -2.38 28.51 -0.24
C LEU A 75 -3.64 28.27 0.61
N LEU A 76 -3.51 28.17 1.93
CA LEU A 76 -4.64 27.98 2.84
C LEU A 76 -5.61 29.19 2.79
N MET A 77 -5.08 30.41 2.80
CA MET A 77 -5.88 31.63 2.64
C MET A 77 -6.64 31.65 1.31
N ALA A 78 -6.02 31.22 0.22
CA ALA A 78 -6.68 31.12 -1.07
C ALA A 78 -7.84 30.10 -1.05
N GLN A 79 -7.67 28.94 -0.41
CA GLN A 79 -8.75 27.96 -0.25
C GLN A 79 -9.92 28.51 0.57
N ILE A 80 -9.63 29.21 1.67
CA ILE A 80 -10.67 29.87 2.48
C ILE A 80 -11.41 30.92 1.65
N LYS A 81 -10.69 31.76 0.91
CA LYS A 81 -11.29 32.79 0.04
C LYS A 81 -12.19 32.16 -1.04
N GLU A 82 -11.79 31.06 -1.66
CA GLU A 82 -12.63 30.36 -2.63
C GLU A 82 -13.85 29.70 -1.98
N ALA A 83 -13.70 29.11 -0.80
CA ALA A 83 -14.82 28.56 -0.03
C ALA A 83 -15.86 29.65 0.31
N MET A 84 -15.41 30.85 0.72
CA MET A 84 -16.28 32.01 0.97
C MET A 84 -17.04 32.48 -0.26
N LYS A 85 -16.52 32.23 -1.47
CA LYS A 85 -17.22 32.50 -2.74
C LYS A 85 -18.20 31.39 -3.15
N GLY A 86 -18.38 30.37 -2.30
CA GLY A 86 -19.28 29.24 -2.57
C GLY A 86 -18.63 28.04 -3.27
N ASN A 87 -17.30 27.99 -3.38
CA ASN A 87 -16.63 26.80 -3.92
C ASN A 87 -16.68 25.66 -2.89
N THR A 88 -17.59 24.72 -3.10
CA THR A 88 -17.83 23.59 -2.18
C THR A 88 -16.63 22.64 -2.06
N LYS A 89 -15.80 22.50 -3.10
CA LYS A 89 -14.57 21.69 -3.03
C LYS A 89 -13.53 22.35 -2.13
N ALA A 90 -13.37 23.66 -2.23
CA ALA A 90 -12.50 24.42 -1.34
C ALA A 90 -13.03 24.38 0.12
N ALA A 91 -14.36 24.47 0.30
CA ALA A 91 -14.98 24.31 1.61
C ALA A 91 -14.73 22.91 2.21
N TYR A 92 -14.84 21.85 1.41
CA TYR A 92 -14.50 20.50 1.84
C TYR A 92 -13.01 20.36 2.23
N PHE A 93 -12.11 20.93 1.43
CA PHE A 93 -10.68 20.97 1.77
C PHE A 93 -10.46 21.63 3.13
N VAL A 94 -11.03 22.82 3.37
CA VAL A 94 -10.91 23.52 4.65
C VAL A 94 -11.49 22.70 5.80
N ALA A 95 -12.70 22.14 5.64
CA ALA A 95 -13.34 21.30 6.66
C ALA A 95 -12.49 20.07 7.03
N GLN A 96 -11.83 19.45 6.04
CA GLN A 96 -10.99 18.28 6.25
C GLN A 96 -9.81 18.56 7.17
N TYR A 97 -9.12 19.69 6.96
CA TYR A 97 -7.96 20.06 7.77
C TYR A 97 -8.33 20.77 9.08
N ALA A 98 -9.55 21.33 9.17
CA ALA A 98 -10.10 21.87 10.42
C ALA A 98 -10.58 20.78 11.41
N GLY A 99 -10.46 19.50 11.06
CA GLY A 99 -10.95 18.38 11.87
C GLY A 99 -12.48 18.23 11.87
N GLN A 100 -13.16 18.88 10.92
CA GLN A 100 -14.61 18.85 10.76
C GLN A 100 -15.09 17.84 9.71
N SER A 101 -14.18 17.16 9.01
CA SER A 101 -14.55 16.00 8.19
C SER A 101 -14.50 14.73 9.03
N ASP A 102 -15.58 13.96 9.02
CA ASP A 102 -15.51 12.54 9.38
C ASP A 102 -14.43 11.86 8.53
N LYS A 103 -13.67 10.94 9.12
CA LYS A 103 -12.74 10.11 8.35
C LYS A 103 -13.52 9.50 7.18
N PRO A 104 -13.05 9.62 5.92
CA PRO A 104 -13.80 9.09 4.79
C PRO A 104 -14.12 7.62 5.05
N HIS A 105 -15.40 7.24 5.01
CA HIS A 105 -15.81 5.83 5.19
C HIS A 105 -15.06 4.88 4.26
N GLU A 106 -14.53 5.36 3.13
CA GLU A 106 -13.67 4.59 2.24
C GLU A 106 -12.32 4.20 2.85
N ASP A 107 -11.69 5.04 3.66
CA ASP A 107 -10.41 4.69 4.31
C ASP A 107 -10.59 3.61 5.37
N ILE A 108 -11.75 3.57 6.02
CA ILE A 108 -12.13 2.53 6.97
C ILE A 108 -12.39 1.22 6.20
N ARG A 109 -13.26 1.27 5.18
CA ARG A 109 -13.60 0.10 4.35
C ARG A 109 -12.39 -0.50 3.63
N ASN A 110 -11.48 0.33 3.13
CA ASN A 110 -10.27 -0.16 2.46
C ASN A 110 -9.31 -0.85 3.44
N LYS A 111 -9.22 -0.37 4.68
CA LYS A 111 -8.42 -1.02 5.73
C LYS A 111 -9.06 -2.33 6.19
N GLU A 112 -10.38 -2.37 6.33
CA GLU A 112 -11.12 -3.59 6.67
C GLU A 112 -10.95 -4.63 5.57
N ALA A 113 -11.16 -4.27 4.30
CA ALA A 113 -10.97 -5.16 3.15
C ALA A 113 -9.52 -5.68 3.02
N ASP A 114 -8.51 -4.83 3.26
CA ASP A 114 -7.10 -5.25 3.25
C ASP A 114 -6.78 -6.19 4.44
N THR A 115 -7.43 -5.98 5.59
CA THR A 115 -7.29 -6.84 6.77
C THR A 115 -7.92 -8.21 6.52
N GLU A 116 -9.13 -8.24 5.96
CA GLU A 116 -9.83 -9.47 5.57
C GLU A 116 -9.04 -10.26 4.51
N LEU A 117 -8.52 -9.59 3.47
CA LEU A 117 -7.68 -10.23 2.45
C LEU A 117 -6.42 -10.84 3.04
N LYS A 118 -5.78 -10.16 4.00
CA LYS A 118 -4.59 -10.68 4.69
C LYS A 118 -4.92 -11.88 5.57
N GLN A 119 -6.07 -11.87 6.25
CA GLN A 119 -6.53 -12.99 7.07
C GLN A 119 -6.87 -14.21 6.19
N ALA A 120 -7.65 -14.02 5.12
CA ALA A 120 -7.99 -15.07 4.18
C ALA A 120 -6.74 -15.71 3.53
N ARG A 121 -5.73 -14.90 3.18
CA ARG A 121 -4.45 -15.41 2.67
C ARG A 121 -3.68 -16.22 3.71
N LYS A 122 -3.65 -15.79 4.97
CA LYS A 122 -3.01 -16.55 6.06
C LYS A 122 -3.71 -17.90 6.29
N GLU A 123 -5.03 -17.92 6.28
CA GLU A 123 -5.80 -19.15 6.45
C GLU A 123 -5.62 -20.13 5.30
N ALA A 124 -5.58 -19.62 4.06
CA ALA A 124 -5.33 -20.45 2.88
C ALA A 124 -3.94 -21.10 2.92
N VAL A 125 -2.90 -20.35 3.28
CA VAL A 125 -1.54 -20.89 3.43
C VAL A 125 -1.50 -21.97 4.52
N LYS A 126 -2.12 -21.72 5.67
CA LYS A 126 -2.15 -22.71 6.77
C LYS A 126 -2.86 -24.00 6.37
N LYS A 127 -4.00 -23.91 5.66
CA LYS A 127 -4.71 -25.10 5.16
C LYS A 127 -3.89 -25.88 4.14
N GLN A 128 -3.13 -25.19 3.30
CA GLN A 128 -2.23 -25.82 2.33
C GLN A 128 -1.12 -26.60 3.05
N ASP A 129 -0.49 -25.99 4.06
CA ASP A 129 0.57 -26.63 4.86
C ASP A 129 0.03 -27.87 5.61
N ASP A 130 -1.20 -27.79 6.14
CA ASP A 130 -1.86 -28.91 6.82
C ASP A 130 -2.16 -30.07 5.85
N VAL A 131 -2.58 -29.78 4.61
CA VAL A 131 -2.84 -30.80 3.57
C VAL A 131 -1.56 -31.49 3.13
N ASP A 132 -0.50 -30.73 2.82
CA ASP A 132 0.81 -31.29 2.44
C ASP A 132 1.37 -32.19 3.56
N SER A 133 1.18 -31.81 4.83
CA SER A 133 1.57 -32.63 5.96
C SER A 133 0.80 -33.96 6.02
N THR A 134 -0.51 -33.93 5.76
CA THR A 134 -1.32 -35.16 5.72
C THR A 134 -0.99 -36.06 4.53
N GLU A 135 -0.69 -35.50 3.36
CA GLU A 135 -0.30 -36.29 2.17
C GLU A 135 1.02 -37.03 2.42
N VAL A 136 2.01 -36.37 3.03
CA VAL A 136 3.29 -36.99 3.42
C VAL A 136 3.08 -38.11 4.43
N GLN A 137 2.18 -37.92 5.41
CA GLN A 137 1.86 -38.98 6.37
C GLN A 137 1.22 -40.19 5.69
N ILE A 138 0.22 -39.97 4.82
CA ILE A 138 -0.48 -41.03 4.09
C ILE A 138 0.52 -41.82 3.22
N ALA A 139 1.41 -41.15 2.49
CA ALA A 139 2.44 -41.80 1.70
C ALA A 139 3.32 -42.73 2.56
N SER A 140 3.74 -42.26 3.73
CA SER A 140 4.56 -43.07 4.66
C SER A 140 3.84 -44.30 5.21
N TYR A 141 2.51 -44.25 5.34
CA TYR A 141 1.71 -45.41 5.77
C TYR A 141 1.53 -46.42 4.64
N LEU A 142 1.35 -45.95 3.41
CA LEU A 142 1.22 -46.82 2.23
C LEU A 142 2.50 -47.60 1.96
N ASP A 143 3.67 -46.94 2.05
CA ASP A 143 4.97 -47.62 1.89
C ASP A 143 5.17 -48.74 2.91
N LYS A 144 4.81 -48.49 4.18
CA LYS A 144 4.89 -49.50 5.26
C LYS A 144 3.95 -50.68 5.02
N LEU A 145 2.76 -50.44 4.45
CA LEU A 145 1.81 -51.49 4.11
C LEU A 145 2.31 -52.34 2.93
N GLU A 146 2.87 -51.72 1.89
CA GLU A 146 3.47 -52.45 0.77
C GLU A 146 4.65 -53.33 1.21
N GLU A 147 5.44 -52.85 2.18
CA GLU A 147 6.58 -53.62 2.71
C GLU A 147 6.11 -54.79 3.57
N ALA A 148 5.09 -54.60 4.41
CA ALA A 148 4.49 -55.69 5.19
C ALA A 148 3.81 -56.76 4.32
N MET A 149 3.23 -56.38 3.19
CA MET A 149 2.61 -57.32 2.23
C MET A 149 3.62 -58.11 1.39
N LYS A 150 4.90 -57.68 1.35
CA LYS A 150 5.97 -58.43 0.67
C LYS A 150 6.55 -59.56 1.53
N ASP A 151 6.30 -59.54 2.83
CA ASP A 151 6.82 -60.50 3.82
C ASP A 151 5.83 -61.62 4.21
N GLU A 152 4.68 -61.77 3.52
CA GLU A 152 3.81 -62.92 3.75
C GLU A 152 4.43 -64.23 3.21
N PRO A 153 4.72 -65.23 4.06
CA PRO A 153 5.23 -66.51 3.60
C PRO A 153 4.11 -67.29 2.87
N LYS A 154 4.47 -67.87 1.71
CA LYS A 154 3.63 -68.84 0.99
C LYS A 154 3.31 -70.08 1.81
#